data_AF-A0A1F3F0G6-F1
#
_entry.id   AF-A0A1F3F0G6-F1
#
_cell.length_a   1.000
_cell.length_b   1.000
_cell.length_c   1.000
_cell.angle_alpha   90.00
_cell.angle_beta   90.00
_cell.angle_gamma   90.00
#
_symmetry.space_group_name_H-M   'P 1'
#
loop_
_entity.id
_entity.type
_entity.pdbx_description
1 polymer ?
#
loop_
_entity_poly.entity_id
_entity_poly.type
_entity_poly.pdbx_seq_one_letter_code
_entity_poly.pdbx_strand_id
1 'polypeptide(L)'
;MTRFYQYKIVLLLLIFNVNYLLISAQTESVYVDVRGLVKYDKMNVDGAIVTVYEGSTQVNRATTGLSGRFNFKLQFNKEYIIEIASSDLVTKKVSINTAIPASENSIWPYKFTVDLFDDLPGLDKSALSKPVTKVKFNEQSEDFEYDTDYTNVMKKEIDKILKQLESLRKNLYSEAIEKADKAFEDKSYLDAIKFYEEAIDIDAYQEYPDEMLYEISKVISKEKSGDYSYNNAITKADNFLLQKNYKVSKGFYEKALAIKADEAYPKQKLDYINKILDEQAKQQKADEAKEIAYEAAITKADAAYKANNYTEAVKQYNQAISISNEEDYPKSRITEIDKLITAKAKSEADAKSKDESYKNAITKADGLLSSKKYDDAKTAYNDALAIKSGEKYPKDKIAEIDKTKADLAKAEADAKAKAEAEAKAKADAEAKALADAKAKADAETKSKAEADAKAKAIEESYTKAITKADGLLTSKKYDDAKTAYNEALAIKSGEKYPKDKIAEINKIQGDIAKAEADAKAKAEAEAKAKSEADAKAKALEESYTKAITKADGLLTSKKYDDAKTAYNDALAIKSGEKYPKDKIAEINKIQGDLAKAEADAKSKAEAEAKAKSEAD
;
A
#
# COMPACT_ATOMS: atom_id res chain seq x y z
N MET A 1 72.63 -31.76 23.45
CA MET A 1 72.77 -31.74 21.97
C MET A 1 72.31 -33.09 21.46
N THR A 2 71.14 -33.14 20.80
CA THR A 2 71.00 -33.42 19.34
C THR A 2 71.49 -34.82 18.95
N ARG A 3 70.57 -35.80 18.90
CA ARG A 3 69.89 -36.31 17.68
C ARG A 3 70.81 -37.18 16.80
N PHE A 4 70.33 -38.37 16.42
CA PHE A 4 70.11 -38.73 15.01
C PHE A 4 69.15 -39.93 14.87
N TYR A 5 68.35 -39.92 13.80
CA TYR A 5 67.42 -40.97 13.37
C TYR A 5 68.07 -41.85 12.31
N GLN A 6 67.68 -43.13 12.19
CA GLN A 6 67.30 -43.72 10.90
C GLN A 6 66.53 -45.05 11.04
N TYR A 7 65.64 -45.32 10.08
CA TYR A 7 64.80 -46.52 10.00
C TYR A 7 65.47 -47.64 9.19
N LYS A 8 65.16 -48.91 9.51
CA LYS A 8 64.74 -49.91 8.50
C LYS A 8 64.02 -51.12 9.10
N ILE A 9 63.17 -51.72 8.27
CA ILE A 9 62.22 -52.81 8.53
C ILE A 9 62.94 -54.18 8.45
N VAL A 10 62.46 -55.21 9.18
CA VAL A 10 62.20 -56.60 8.67
C VAL A 10 61.80 -57.61 9.78
N LEU A 11 60.89 -58.53 9.40
CA LEU A 11 60.52 -59.84 9.98
C LEU A 11 59.57 -59.96 11.20
N LEU A 12 58.49 -60.71 10.97
CA LEU A 12 57.71 -61.42 11.99
C LEU A 12 58.52 -62.56 12.62
N LEU A 13 58.34 -62.78 13.92
CA LEU A 13 58.40 -64.12 14.53
C LEU A 13 57.44 -64.17 15.74
N LEU A 14 56.55 -65.16 15.78
CA LEU A 14 55.65 -65.38 16.92
C LEU A 14 56.46 -65.87 18.14
N ILE A 15 56.27 -65.23 19.29
CA ILE A 15 56.56 -65.84 20.59
C ILE A 15 55.33 -65.70 21.48
N PHE A 16 54.73 -66.85 21.78
CA PHE A 16 53.64 -67.02 22.73
C PHE A 16 54.14 -66.65 24.13
N ASN A 17 53.55 -65.64 24.78
CA ASN A 17 53.73 -65.42 26.21
C ASN A 17 52.37 -65.47 26.91
N VAL A 18 52.28 -66.34 27.91
CA VAL A 18 51.04 -66.71 28.59
C VAL A 18 50.58 -65.54 29.47
N ASN A 19 49.33 -65.12 29.28
CA ASN A 19 48.68 -64.23 30.23
C ASN A 19 48.52 -64.98 31.56
N TYR A 20 49.28 -64.61 32.58
CA TYR A 20 48.91 -64.93 33.95
C TYR A 20 47.66 -64.13 34.30
N LEU A 21 46.52 -64.82 34.32
CA LEU A 21 45.28 -64.29 34.82
C LEU A 21 45.43 -64.10 36.34
N LEU A 22 45.88 -62.91 36.76
CA LEU A 22 45.76 -62.48 38.15
C LEU A 22 44.27 -62.35 38.45
N ILE A 23 43.70 -63.44 38.97
CA ILE A 23 42.40 -63.42 39.63
C ILE A 23 42.60 -62.61 40.91
N SER A 24 42.48 -61.29 40.78
CA SER A 24 42.12 -60.44 41.90
C SER A 24 40.75 -60.88 42.34
N ALA A 25 40.68 -61.68 43.41
CA ALA A 25 39.45 -61.81 44.16
C ALA A 25 39.06 -60.37 44.55
N GLN A 26 37.95 -59.88 44.01
CA GLN A 26 37.32 -58.71 44.60
C GLN A 26 36.87 -59.14 45.99
N THR A 27 37.66 -58.79 47.00
CA THR A 27 37.12 -58.63 48.33
C THR A 27 35.95 -57.68 48.19
N GLU A 28 34.76 -58.14 48.55
CA GLU A 28 33.61 -57.24 48.68
C GLU A 28 34.01 -56.19 49.72
N SER A 29 34.37 -55.00 49.25
CA SER A 29 34.73 -53.90 50.13
C SER A 29 33.51 -53.64 50.99
N VAL A 30 33.66 -53.76 52.30
CA VAL A 30 32.58 -53.51 53.24
C VAL A 30 32.42 -51.98 53.38
N TYR A 31 31.20 -51.43 53.27
CA TYR A 31 30.93 -49.99 53.36
C TYR A 31 29.56 -49.65 53.99
N VAL A 32 29.43 -48.40 54.47
CA VAL A 32 28.15 -47.76 54.75
C VAL A 32 27.60 -47.18 53.43
N ASP A 33 26.40 -47.61 53.04
CA ASP A 33 25.67 -47.14 51.86
C ASP A 33 24.76 -45.96 52.24
N VAL A 34 25.33 -44.76 52.20
CA VAL A 34 24.66 -43.52 52.61
C VAL A 34 23.80 -42.99 51.48
N ARG A 35 22.48 -42.90 51.70
CA ARG A 35 21.50 -42.43 50.72
C ARG A 35 20.76 -41.21 51.26
N GLY A 36 21.03 -40.04 50.69
CA GLY A 36 20.42 -38.79 51.12
C GLY A 36 19.34 -38.25 50.17
N LEU A 37 18.52 -37.34 50.69
CA LEU A 37 17.56 -36.54 49.95
C LEU A 37 17.73 -35.07 50.35
N VAL A 38 17.91 -34.17 49.39
CA VAL A 38 17.99 -32.71 49.61
C VAL A 38 16.65 -32.08 49.27
N LYS A 39 16.15 -31.23 50.16
CA LYS A 39 14.85 -30.57 50.06
C LYS A 39 14.91 -29.08 50.33
N TYR A 40 13.93 -28.36 49.80
CA TYR A 40 13.63 -26.95 50.07
C TYR A 40 12.14 -26.73 49.83
N ASP A 41 11.46 -25.95 50.67
CA ASP A 41 9.98 -25.84 50.76
C ASP A 41 9.22 -27.13 50.40
N LYS A 42 9.55 -28.22 51.10
CA LYS A 42 8.98 -29.59 50.95
C LYS A 42 9.28 -30.28 49.59
N MET A 43 9.67 -29.54 48.57
CA MET A 43 10.13 -29.99 47.25
C MET A 43 11.55 -30.56 47.30
N ASN A 44 11.92 -31.32 46.25
CA ASN A 44 13.28 -31.85 46.10
C ASN A 44 14.16 -30.81 45.39
N VAL A 45 15.41 -30.63 45.84
CA VAL A 45 16.33 -29.67 45.22
C VAL A 45 17.09 -30.33 44.07
N ASP A 46 16.92 -29.81 42.86
CA ASP A 46 17.77 -30.11 41.70
C ASP A 46 19.06 -29.27 41.76
N GLY A 47 20.19 -29.81 41.31
CA GLY A 47 21.45 -29.07 41.25
C GLY A 47 22.20 -28.87 42.58
N ALA A 48 21.70 -29.37 43.71
CA ALA A 48 22.40 -29.25 45.00
C ALA A 48 23.73 -30.02 44.98
N ILE A 49 24.79 -29.35 45.41
CA ILE A 49 26.15 -29.90 45.49
C ILE A 49 26.30 -30.61 46.84
N VAL A 50 26.65 -31.89 46.79
CA VAL A 50 26.93 -32.70 47.98
C VAL A 50 28.37 -33.16 47.96
N THR A 51 29.16 -32.73 48.92
CA THR A 51 30.61 -32.98 48.99
C THR A 51 30.94 -33.78 50.24
N VAL A 52 31.73 -34.85 50.11
CA VAL A 52 32.17 -35.69 51.22
C VAL A 52 33.64 -35.44 51.52
N TYR A 53 33.94 -35.15 52.78
CA TYR A 53 35.29 -34.91 53.29
C TYR A 53 35.71 -35.98 54.30
N GLU A 54 36.95 -36.44 54.23
CA GLU A 54 37.66 -37.20 55.27
C GLU A 54 38.69 -36.26 55.91
N GLY A 55 38.45 -35.83 57.14
CA GLY A 55 39.16 -34.69 57.73
C GLY A 55 38.95 -33.42 56.89
N SER A 56 40.03 -32.82 56.37
CA SER A 56 39.98 -31.67 55.44
C SER A 56 40.01 -32.07 53.95
N THR A 57 40.14 -33.36 53.63
CA THR A 57 40.35 -33.84 52.26
C THR A 57 39.01 -34.20 51.63
N GLN A 58 38.65 -33.56 50.51
CA GLN A 58 37.50 -33.99 49.72
C GLN A 58 37.77 -35.38 49.12
N VAL A 59 36.91 -36.35 49.46
CA VAL A 59 37.01 -37.75 49.00
C VAL A 59 35.90 -38.14 48.01
N ASN A 60 34.77 -37.43 48.00
CA ASN A 60 33.70 -37.66 47.03
C ASN A 60 32.88 -36.39 46.78
N ARG A 61 32.15 -36.33 45.66
CA ARG A 61 31.22 -35.24 45.33
C ARG A 61 30.15 -35.72 44.36
N ALA A 62 28.92 -35.28 44.59
CA ALA A 62 27.79 -35.47 43.69
C ALA A 62 27.03 -34.14 43.50
N THR A 63 26.19 -34.11 42.46
CA THR A 63 25.16 -33.08 42.27
C THR A 63 23.82 -33.80 42.21
N THR A 64 22.80 -33.30 42.90
CA THR A 64 21.45 -33.88 42.82
C THR A 64 20.82 -33.60 41.45
N GLY A 65 20.01 -34.54 40.98
CA GLY A 65 19.03 -34.31 39.90
C GLY A 65 17.65 -33.95 40.47
N LEU A 66 16.63 -33.78 39.61
CA LEU A 66 15.20 -33.55 39.94
C LEU A 66 14.60 -34.39 41.08
N SER A 67 15.20 -35.55 41.40
CA SER A 67 14.77 -36.38 42.54
C SER A 67 15.27 -35.91 43.91
N GLY A 68 16.19 -34.94 43.97
CA GLY A 68 16.90 -34.49 45.17
C GLY A 68 17.85 -35.52 45.78
N ARG A 69 18.00 -36.71 45.19
CA ARG A 69 18.71 -37.85 45.79
C ARG A 69 20.21 -37.83 45.51
N PHE A 70 20.97 -38.30 46.49
CA PHE A 70 22.39 -38.65 46.34
C PHE A 70 22.72 -39.98 47.03
N ASN A 71 23.85 -40.58 46.66
CA ASN A 71 24.37 -41.81 47.26
C ASN A 71 25.90 -41.70 47.41
N PHE A 72 26.44 -42.12 48.55
CA PHE A 72 27.86 -42.35 48.74
C PHE A 72 28.13 -43.66 49.48
N LYS A 73 29.20 -44.35 49.07
CA LYS A 73 29.74 -45.53 49.77
C LYS A 73 30.91 -45.07 50.65
N LEU A 74 30.76 -45.17 51.96
CA LEU A 74 31.77 -44.75 52.94
C LEU A 74 32.49 -45.97 53.52
N GLN A 75 33.83 -45.94 53.57
CA GLN A 75 34.62 -47.01 54.17
C GLN A 75 34.47 -47.01 55.70
N PHE A 76 34.59 -48.17 56.35
CA PHE A 76 34.51 -48.27 57.82
C PHE A 76 35.70 -47.65 58.55
N ASN A 77 35.51 -47.46 59.86
CA ASN A 77 36.50 -46.99 60.83
C ASN A 77 37.09 -45.62 60.48
N LYS A 78 36.25 -44.73 59.94
CA LYS A 78 36.59 -43.37 59.52
C LYS A 78 35.54 -42.36 59.98
N GLU A 79 35.90 -41.09 59.97
CA GLU A 79 34.97 -39.99 60.21
C GLU A 79 34.86 -39.10 58.97
N TYR A 80 33.62 -38.89 58.52
CA TYR A 80 33.31 -38.10 57.33
C TYR A 80 32.41 -36.92 57.66
N ILE A 81 32.63 -35.81 56.96
CA ILE A 81 31.67 -34.70 56.87
C ILE A 81 31.05 -34.73 55.48
N ILE A 82 29.72 -34.83 55.41
CA ILE A 82 28.94 -34.57 54.21
C ILE A 82 28.44 -33.12 54.27
N GLU A 83 28.90 -32.28 53.36
CA GLU A 83 28.48 -30.90 53.18
C GLU A 83 27.46 -30.82 52.03
N ILE A 84 26.33 -30.17 52.27
CA ILE A 84 25.22 -30.01 51.33
C ILE A 84 25.03 -28.51 51.10
N ALA A 85 25.19 -28.05 49.85
CA ALA A 85 25.04 -26.65 49.45
C ALA A 85 24.19 -26.54 48.17
N SER A 86 23.48 -25.43 48.01
CA SER A 86 22.75 -25.06 46.79
C SER A 86 22.92 -23.56 46.54
N SER A 87 22.59 -23.08 45.35
CA SER A 87 22.46 -21.64 45.13
C SER A 87 21.39 -21.08 46.08
N ASP A 88 21.67 -19.91 46.66
CA ASP A 88 20.73 -19.07 47.43
C ASP A 88 20.12 -19.71 48.70
N LEU A 89 20.57 -20.92 49.05
CA LEU A 89 20.15 -21.68 50.24
C LEU A 89 21.34 -21.93 51.18
N VAL A 90 21.07 -21.97 52.48
CA VAL A 90 22.12 -22.20 53.49
C VAL A 90 22.79 -23.55 53.31
N THR A 91 24.12 -23.57 53.50
CA THR A 91 24.90 -24.82 53.53
C THR A 91 24.69 -25.56 54.85
N LYS A 92 24.49 -26.88 54.81
CA LYS A 92 24.38 -27.75 56.00
C LYS A 92 25.39 -28.89 55.97
N LYS A 93 25.76 -29.39 57.15
CA LYS A 93 26.77 -30.45 57.32
C LYS A 93 26.24 -31.62 58.13
N VAL A 94 26.58 -32.85 57.76
CA VAL A 94 26.27 -34.07 58.54
C VAL A 94 27.57 -34.81 58.81
N SER A 95 27.83 -35.13 60.07
CA SER A 95 28.97 -35.96 60.50
C SER A 95 28.54 -37.42 60.46
N ILE A 96 29.34 -38.30 59.86
CA ILE A 96 29.12 -39.76 59.92
C ILE A 96 30.42 -40.42 60.36
N ASN A 97 30.41 -40.99 61.56
CA ASN A 97 31.47 -41.88 62.05
C ASN A 97 31.09 -43.31 61.68
N THR A 98 31.93 -43.97 60.88
CA THR A 98 31.72 -45.32 60.35
C THR A 98 32.46 -46.40 61.15
N ALA A 99 32.79 -46.17 62.42
CA ALA A 99 33.34 -47.23 63.27
C ALA A 99 32.26 -48.29 63.59
N ILE A 100 32.59 -49.57 63.40
CA ILE A 100 31.73 -50.73 63.72
C ILE A 100 32.57 -51.85 64.37
N PRO A 101 31.94 -52.83 65.06
CA PRO A 101 32.64 -53.99 65.60
C PRO A 101 33.41 -54.78 64.52
N ALA A 102 34.62 -55.22 64.85
CA ALA A 102 35.59 -55.79 63.89
C ALA A 102 35.21 -57.16 63.28
N SER A 103 34.08 -57.76 63.68
CA SER A 103 33.56 -59.02 63.17
C SER A 103 32.58 -58.88 62.00
N GLU A 104 32.13 -57.67 61.68
CA GLU A 104 31.05 -57.43 60.72
C GLU A 104 31.54 -57.23 59.27
N ASN A 105 30.99 -58.03 58.35
CA ASN A 105 31.27 -57.98 56.91
C ASN A 105 29.99 -57.70 56.09
N SER A 106 29.15 -56.78 56.59
CA SER A 106 27.83 -56.45 56.03
C SER A 106 27.79 -55.06 55.38
N ILE A 107 26.97 -54.84 54.35
CA ILE A 107 26.73 -53.49 53.79
C ILE A 107 25.66 -52.80 54.65
N TRP A 108 25.97 -51.63 55.20
CA TRP A 108 25.10 -50.91 56.16
C TRP A 108 24.38 -49.73 55.50
N PRO A 109 23.06 -49.79 55.22
CA PRO A 109 22.34 -48.74 54.51
C PRO A 109 21.83 -47.63 55.45
N TYR A 110 22.43 -46.44 55.39
CA TYR A 110 21.95 -45.28 56.16
C TYR A 110 21.18 -44.29 55.29
N LYS A 111 20.05 -43.76 55.78
CA LYS A 111 19.17 -42.84 55.03
C LYS A 111 18.86 -41.60 55.85
N PHE A 112 18.95 -40.42 55.23
CA PHE A 112 18.52 -39.16 55.83
C PHE A 112 17.97 -38.17 54.80
N THR A 113 17.28 -37.15 55.28
CA THR A 113 16.82 -36.00 54.48
C THR A 113 17.43 -34.73 55.06
N VAL A 114 17.80 -33.77 54.21
CA VAL A 114 18.27 -32.44 54.60
C VAL A 114 17.36 -31.41 53.95
N ASP A 115 16.50 -30.79 54.75
CA ASP A 115 15.76 -29.60 54.34
C ASP A 115 16.69 -28.38 54.48
N LEU A 116 16.98 -27.70 53.38
CA LEU A 116 17.65 -26.42 53.32
C LEU A 116 16.63 -25.27 53.47
N PHE A 117 17.11 -24.04 53.61
CA PHE A 117 16.29 -22.81 53.68
C PHE A 117 17.11 -21.62 53.16
N ASP A 118 16.44 -20.51 52.85
CA ASP A 118 17.05 -19.36 52.18
C ASP A 118 18.22 -18.73 52.95
N ASP A 119 19.24 -18.28 52.21
CA ASP A 119 20.43 -17.60 52.71
C ASP A 119 20.32 -16.07 52.50
N LEU A 120 19.35 -15.44 53.17
CA LEU A 120 19.09 -14.00 52.99
C LEU A 120 20.23 -13.11 53.51
N PRO A 121 20.54 -11.97 52.84
CA PRO A 121 21.58 -11.04 53.26
C PRO A 121 21.41 -10.55 54.71
N GLY A 122 22.36 -10.87 55.58
CA GLY A 122 22.35 -10.50 57.00
C GLY A 122 21.90 -11.60 57.97
N LEU A 123 21.61 -12.81 57.48
CA LEU A 123 21.30 -13.97 58.33
C LEU A 123 22.54 -14.46 59.11
N ASP A 124 22.41 -14.68 60.43
CA ASP A 124 23.48 -15.30 61.21
C ASP A 124 23.47 -16.83 61.04
N LYS A 125 24.37 -17.32 60.19
CA LYS A 125 24.59 -18.75 59.94
C LYS A 125 25.79 -19.35 60.68
N SER A 126 26.34 -18.65 61.69
CA SER A 126 27.56 -19.06 62.42
C SER A 126 27.46 -20.47 63.02
N ALA A 127 26.29 -20.86 63.55
CA ALA A 127 26.07 -22.21 64.09
C ALA A 127 26.17 -23.32 63.02
N LEU A 128 25.80 -23.04 61.75
CA LEU A 128 25.80 -24.01 60.64
C LEU A 128 27.21 -24.34 60.13
N SER A 129 28.25 -23.68 60.65
CA SER A 129 29.65 -24.10 60.46
C SER A 129 29.93 -25.50 61.02
N LYS A 130 29.16 -25.93 62.03
CA LYS A 130 29.20 -27.26 62.65
C LYS A 130 28.17 -28.20 61.97
N PRO A 131 28.37 -29.53 62.06
CA PRO A 131 27.35 -30.48 61.63
C PRO A 131 26.00 -30.24 62.31
N VAL A 132 24.90 -30.28 61.57
CA VAL A 132 23.54 -30.20 62.13
C VAL A 132 23.10 -31.52 62.75
N THR A 133 23.74 -32.62 62.34
CA THR A 133 23.50 -33.98 62.83
C THR A 133 24.83 -34.73 62.87
N LYS A 134 25.00 -35.60 63.87
CA LYS A 134 26.10 -36.57 63.97
C LYS A 134 25.51 -37.97 63.95
N VAL A 135 26.10 -38.87 63.17
CA VAL A 135 25.67 -40.26 63.01
C VAL A 135 26.81 -41.17 63.45
N LYS A 136 26.51 -42.22 64.21
CA LYS A 136 27.45 -43.22 64.72
C LYS A 136 26.74 -44.56 64.86
N PHE A 137 27.51 -45.65 64.87
CA PHE A 137 26.96 -46.96 65.23
C PHE A 137 26.53 -46.97 66.71
N ASN A 138 25.38 -47.56 67.00
CA ASN A 138 24.87 -47.80 68.36
C ASN A 138 24.90 -49.30 68.66
N GLU A 139 25.73 -49.71 69.62
CA GLU A 139 25.89 -51.11 70.02
C GLU A 139 24.61 -51.75 70.59
N GLN A 140 23.63 -50.96 71.05
CA GLN A 140 22.39 -51.49 71.65
C GLN A 140 21.30 -51.81 70.62
N SER A 141 21.24 -51.06 69.53
CA SER A 141 20.31 -51.27 68.42
C SER A 141 20.95 -51.98 67.22
N GLU A 142 22.26 -52.19 67.28
CA GLU A 142 23.08 -52.80 66.23
C GLU A 142 22.94 -52.09 64.86
N ASP A 143 22.71 -50.77 64.84
CA ASP A 143 22.55 -49.96 63.61
C ASP A 143 23.16 -48.55 63.76
N PHE A 144 23.21 -47.79 62.67
CA PHE A 144 23.63 -46.39 62.64
C PHE A 144 22.52 -45.44 63.08
N GLU A 145 22.73 -44.77 64.20
CA GLU A 145 21.80 -43.78 64.76
C GLU A 145 22.39 -42.38 64.78
N TYR A 146 21.51 -41.38 64.84
CA TYR A 146 21.92 -40.00 65.07
C TYR A 146 22.04 -39.69 66.57
N ASP A 147 22.98 -38.83 66.93
CA ASP A 147 23.17 -38.34 68.29
C ASP A 147 22.03 -37.38 68.66
N THR A 148 21.00 -37.89 69.33
CA THR A 148 19.77 -37.16 69.66
C THR A 148 20.02 -35.91 70.51
N ASP A 149 20.89 -35.98 71.50
CA ASP A 149 21.18 -34.83 72.38
C ASP A 149 21.91 -33.72 71.62
N TYR A 150 22.94 -34.07 70.84
CA TYR A 150 23.63 -33.11 69.97
C TYR A 150 22.68 -32.50 68.93
N THR A 151 21.84 -33.34 68.30
CA THR A 151 20.89 -32.91 67.28
C THR A 151 19.82 -32.00 67.87
N ASN A 152 19.37 -32.24 69.11
CA ASN A 152 18.44 -31.35 69.83
C ASN A 152 19.07 -29.99 70.20
N VAL A 153 20.37 -29.93 70.48
CA VAL A 153 21.10 -28.66 70.66
C VAL A 153 21.17 -27.90 69.33
N MET A 154 21.58 -28.57 68.24
CA MET A 154 21.66 -27.94 66.91
C MET A 154 20.29 -27.51 66.39
N LYS A 155 19.22 -28.26 66.68
CA LYS A 155 17.84 -27.88 66.36
C LYS A 155 17.46 -26.55 67.00
N LYS A 156 17.77 -26.33 68.28
CA LYS A 156 17.50 -25.05 68.98
C LYS A 156 18.24 -23.87 68.36
N GLU A 157 19.45 -24.08 67.83
CA GLU A 157 20.16 -23.02 67.09
C GLU A 157 19.52 -22.77 65.72
N ILE A 158 19.14 -23.82 64.98
CA ILE A 158 18.40 -23.69 63.71
C ILE A 158 17.07 -22.97 63.92
N ASP A 159 16.32 -23.27 64.99
CA ASP A 159 15.06 -22.60 65.32
C ASP A 159 15.23 -21.09 65.58
N LYS A 160 16.40 -20.64 66.06
CA LYS A 160 16.72 -19.20 66.18
C LYS A 160 17.01 -18.59 64.81
N ILE A 161 17.79 -19.27 63.98
CA ILE A 161 18.15 -18.83 62.63
C ILE A 161 16.88 -18.67 61.78
N LEU A 162 15.94 -19.61 61.86
CA LEU A 162 14.66 -19.54 61.14
C LEU A 162 13.81 -18.34 61.59
N LYS A 163 13.76 -18.03 62.90
CA LYS A 163 13.06 -16.82 63.40
C LYS A 163 13.73 -15.51 62.96
N GLN A 164 15.06 -15.50 62.87
CA GLN A 164 15.80 -14.38 62.30
C GLN A 164 15.50 -14.24 60.80
N LEU A 165 15.47 -15.36 60.06
CA LEU A 165 15.17 -15.41 58.63
C LEU A 165 13.77 -14.83 58.33
N GLU A 166 12.74 -15.24 59.09
CA GLU A 166 11.37 -14.69 58.97
C GLU A 166 11.34 -13.17 59.19
N SER A 167 12.02 -12.70 60.25
CA SER A 167 12.10 -11.27 60.59
C SER A 167 12.85 -10.46 59.53
N LEU A 168 13.93 -11.04 58.99
CA LEU A 168 14.79 -10.44 57.97
C LEU A 168 14.07 -10.36 56.62
N ARG A 169 13.39 -11.43 56.19
CA ARG A 169 12.57 -11.47 54.97
C ARG A 169 11.53 -10.34 54.99
N LYS A 170 10.78 -10.23 56.08
CA LYS A 170 9.74 -9.20 56.24
C LYS A 170 10.30 -7.78 56.12
N ASN A 171 11.47 -7.51 56.70
CA ASN A 171 12.10 -6.20 56.65
C ASN A 171 12.62 -5.88 55.23
N LEU A 172 13.34 -6.83 54.61
CA LEU A 172 13.87 -6.67 53.24
C LEU A 172 12.74 -6.46 52.22
N TYR A 173 11.66 -7.26 52.32
CA TYR A 173 10.47 -7.11 51.49
C TYR A 173 9.85 -5.71 51.65
N SER A 174 9.64 -5.26 52.89
CA SER A 174 9.06 -3.94 53.17
C SER A 174 9.93 -2.79 52.62
N GLU A 175 11.25 -2.94 52.66
CA GLU A 175 12.19 -1.95 52.12
C GLU A 175 12.20 -1.94 50.57
N ALA A 176 12.07 -3.11 49.94
CA ALA A 176 11.93 -3.22 48.48
C ALA A 176 10.62 -2.58 47.99
N ILE A 177 9.50 -2.84 48.67
CA ILE A 177 8.20 -2.19 48.39
C ILE A 177 8.29 -0.67 48.52
N GLU A 178 8.84 -0.13 49.61
CA GLU A 178 8.94 1.33 49.79
C GLU A 178 9.74 2.01 48.67
N LYS A 179 10.79 1.35 48.15
CA LYS A 179 11.55 1.83 46.98
C LYS A 179 10.75 1.71 45.69
N ALA A 180 10.01 0.62 45.50
CA ALA A 180 9.21 0.35 44.30
C ALA A 180 8.05 1.34 44.16
N ASP A 181 7.27 1.51 45.22
CA ASP A 181 6.13 2.44 45.30
C ASP A 181 6.59 3.86 45.03
N LYS A 182 7.69 4.29 45.66
CA LYS A 182 8.29 5.60 45.41
C LYS A 182 8.74 5.79 43.97
N ALA A 183 9.43 4.80 43.39
CA ALA A 183 9.84 4.86 41.99
C ALA A 183 8.64 4.89 41.04
N PHE A 184 7.52 4.26 41.40
CA PHE A 184 6.26 4.30 40.66
C PHE A 184 5.60 5.69 40.74
N GLU A 185 5.55 6.31 41.93
CA GLU A 185 5.07 7.69 42.13
C GLU A 185 5.92 8.71 41.35
N ASP A 186 7.24 8.57 41.39
CA ASP A 186 8.22 9.37 40.63
C ASP A 186 8.17 9.07 39.11
N LYS A 187 7.36 8.09 38.68
CA LYS A 187 7.22 7.58 37.30
C LYS A 187 8.51 7.00 36.68
N SER A 188 9.49 6.64 37.51
CA SER A 188 10.65 5.86 37.06
C SER A 188 10.26 4.38 36.93
N TYR A 189 9.43 4.07 35.93
CA TYR A 189 8.80 2.75 35.79
C TYR A 189 9.79 1.60 35.67
N LEU A 190 11.02 1.83 35.17
CA LEU A 190 12.06 0.81 35.11
C LEU A 190 12.66 0.50 36.50
N ASP A 191 12.85 1.52 37.33
CA ASP A 191 13.31 1.33 38.72
C ASP A 191 12.19 0.69 39.56
N ALA A 192 10.93 1.10 39.34
CA ALA A 192 9.77 0.50 39.99
C ALA A 192 9.64 -1.00 39.66
N ILE A 193 9.73 -1.38 38.37
CA ILE A 193 9.74 -2.78 37.95
C ILE A 193 10.83 -3.56 38.69
N LYS A 194 12.08 -3.05 38.65
CA LYS A 194 13.22 -3.69 39.29
C LYS A 194 13.01 -3.92 40.80
N PHE A 195 12.47 -2.94 41.52
CA PHE A 195 12.24 -3.06 42.96
C PHE A 195 11.04 -3.95 43.31
N TYR A 196 10.01 -4.03 42.45
CA TYR A 196 8.95 -5.04 42.61
C TYR A 196 9.45 -6.45 42.30
N GLU A 197 10.30 -6.64 41.28
CA GLU A 197 10.99 -7.91 41.02
C GLU A 197 11.88 -8.32 42.22
N GLU A 198 12.65 -7.39 42.79
CA GLU A 198 13.44 -7.59 44.02
C GLU A 198 12.53 -8.01 45.21
N ALA A 199 11.33 -7.44 45.35
CA ALA A 199 10.37 -7.82 46.37
C ALA A 199 9.81 -9.25 46.17
N ILE A 200 9.54 -9.66 44.92
CA ILE A 200 9.11 -11.02 44.56
C ILE A 200 10.21 -12.04 44.88
N ASP A 201 11.47 -11.74 44.55
CA ASP A 201 12.62 -12.61 44.87
C ASP A 201 12.80 -12.81 46.39
N ILE A 202 12.39 -11.84 47.21
CA ILE A 202 12.45 -11.94 48.68
C ILE A 202 11.26 -12.73 49.25
N ASP A 203 10.04 -12.50 48.76
CA ASP A 203 8.82 -13.18 49.22
C ASP A 203 7.79 -13.37 48.09
N ALA A 204 7.98 -14.44 47.30
CA ALA A 204 7.19 -14.76 46.12
C ALA A 204 5.71 -15.15 46.39
N TYR A 205 5.24 -15.11 47.64
CA TYR A 205 3.84 -15.38 47.98
C TYR A 205 2.99 -14.11 48.14
N GLN A 206 3.56 -12.92 47.93
CA GLN A 206 2.86 -11.64 48.06
C GLN A 206 2.25 -11.21 46.72
N GLU A 207 0.94 -10.97 46.66
CA GLU A 207 0.24 -10.60 45.42
C GLU A 207 0.52 -9.15 44.96
N TYR A 208 0.90 -8.26 45.89
CA TYR A 208 1.00 -6.82 45.64
C TYR A 208 2.03 -6.41 44.56
N PRO A 209 3.28 -6.93 44.54
CA PRO A 209 4.23 -6.61 43.48
C PRO A 209 3.71 -6.95 42.07
N ASP A 210 3.07 -8.12 41.90
CA ASP A 210 2.53 -8.57 40.62
C ASP A 210 1.39 -7.67 40.12
N GLU A 211 0.50 -7.23 41.01
CA GLU A 211 -0.55 -6.24 40.69
C GLU A 211 0.07 -4.92 40.21
N MET A 212 1.10 -4.44 40.90
CA MET A 212 1.77 -3.18 40.55
C MET A 212 2.55 -3.27 39.23
N LEU A 213 3.24 -4.39 38.97
CA LEU A 213 3.87 -4.68 37.68
C LEU A 213 2.85 -4.70 36.53
N TYR A 214 1.65 -5.25 36.77
CA TYR A 214 0.56 -5.24 35.80
C TYR A 214 0.02 -3.82 35.53
N GLU A 215 -0.15 -2.99 36.55
CA GLU A 215 -0.55 -1.59 36.37
C GLU A 215 0.51 -0.75 35.64
N ILE A 216 1.81 -0.94 35.95
CA ILE A 216 2.92 -0.33 35.21
C ILE A 216 2.84 -0.70 33.71
N SER A 217 2.63 -1.98 33.41
CA SER A 217 2.48 -2.48 32.03
C SER A 217 1.33 -1.80 31.29
N LYS A 218 0.18 -1.56 31.96
CA LYS A 218 -0.96 -0.83 31.40
C LYS A 218 -0.63 0.65 31.13
N VAL A 219 0.08 1.32 32.03
CA VAL A 219 0.49 2.74 31.83
C VAL A 219 1.44 2.87 30.64
N ILE A 220 2.51 2.07 30.59
CA ILE A 220 3.48 2.05 29.47
C ILE A 220 2.79 1.77 28.13
N SER A 221 1.84 0.82 28.13
CA SER A 221 1.06 0.48 26.92
C SER A 221 0.17 1.63 26.46
N LYS A 222 -0.46 2.35 27.40
CA LYS A 222 -1.31 3.50 27.12
C LYS A 222 -0.51 4.67 26.54
N GLU A 223 0.63 5.02 27.12
CA GLU A 223 1.49 6.11 26.63
C GLU A 223 2.00 5.83 25.21
N LYS A 224 2.57 4.63 24.97
CA LYS A 224 3.02 4.21 23.63
C LYS A 224 1.90 4.23 22.58
N SER A 225 0.66 3.92 22.98
CA SER A 225 -0.49 3.96 22.07
C SER A 225 -0.86 5.38 21.62
N GLY A 226 -0.66 6.39 22.47
CA GLY A 226 -0.92 7.80 22.18
C GLY A 226 0.05 8.35 21.13
N ASP A 227 1.35 8.16 21.35
CA ASP A 227 2.40 8.58 20.41
C ASP A 227 2.28 7.89 19.05
N TYR A 228 2.04 6.57 19.03
CA TYR A 228 1.84 5.84 17.79
C TYR A 228 0.61 6.35 17.01
N SER A 229 -0.50 6.60 17.71
CA SER A 229 -1.74 7.10 17.09
C SER A 229 -1.59 8.52 16.57
N TYR A 230 -0.90 9.39 17.31
CA TYR A 230 -0.55 10.74 16.89
C TYR A 230 0.33 10.72 15.63
N ASN A 231 1.45 10.00 15.64
CA ASN A 231 2.37 9.92 14.51
C ASN A 231 1.72 9.33 13.24
N ASN A 232 0.82 8.36 13.40
CA ASN A 232 0.02 7.79 12.30
C ASN A 232 -0.98 8.81 11.73
N ALA A 233 -1.63 9.60 12.59
CA ALA A 233 -2.53 10.69 12.17
C ALA A 233 -1.77 11.78 11.41
N ILE A 234 -0.62 12.24 11.93
CA ILE A 234 0.30 13.17 11.25
C ILE A 234 0.71 12.63 9.87
N THR A 235 1.22 11.40 9.82
CA THR A 235 1.71 10.79 8.56
C THR A 235 0.61 10.72 7.50
N LYS A 236 -0.64 10.43 7.89
CA LYS A 236 -1.78 10.46 6.95
C LYS A 236 -2.15 11.88 6.54
N ALA A 237 -2.18 12.83 7.48
CA ALA A 237 -2.48 14.23 7.21
C ALA A 237 -1.49 14.84 6.20
N ASP A 238 -0.19 14.62 6.42
CA ASP A 238 0.91 15.08 5.55
C ASP A 238 0.81 14.46 4.14
N ASN A 239 0.55 13.15 4.04
CA ASN A 239 0.36 12.48 2.75
C ASN A 239 -0.85 13.03 1.97
N PHE A 240 -1.99 13.26 2.62
CA PHE A 240 -3.14 13.89 1.96
C PHE A 240 -2.88 15.36 1.62
N LEU A 241 -2.04 16.07 2.38
CA LEU A 241 -1.63 17.45 2.07
C LEU A 241 -0.77 17.50 0.80
N LEU A 242 0.21 16.59 0.68
CA LEU A 242 1.04 16.44 -0.53
C LEU A 242 0.21 16.11 -1.78
N GLN A 243 -0.83 15.30 -1.62
CA GLN A 243 -1.81 14.99 -2.68
C GLN A 243 -2.81 16.14 -2.96
N LYS A 244 -2.68 17.29 -2.27
CA LYS A 244 -3.61 18.43 -2.33
C LYS A 244 -5.06 18.08 -1.94
N ASN A 245 -5.27 16.97 -1.23
CA ASN A 245 -6.58 16.59 -0.69
C ASN A 245 -6.82 17.28 0.66
N TYR A 246 -6.96 18.61 0.59
CA TYR A 246 -6.96 19.50 1.74
C TYR A 246 -8.07 19.17 2.76
N LYS A 247 -9.28 18.78 2.31
CA LYS A 247 -10.40 18.42 3.20
C LYS A 247 -10.11 17.15 4.02
N VAL A 248 -9.52 16.12 3.40
CA VAL A 248 -9.16 14.88 4.12
C VAL A 248 -7.94 15.10 5.01
N SER A 249 -6.94 15.86 4.54
CA SER A 249 -5.76 16.24 5.33
C SER A 249 -6.14 16.98 6.62
N LYS A 250 -7.04 17.98 6.53
CA LYS A 250 -7.63 18.69 7.68
C LYS A 250 -8.17 17.72 8.73
N GLY A 251 -9.03 16.78 8.32
CA GLY A 251 -9.63 15.81 9.23
C GLY A 251 -8.63 14.86 9.91
N PHE A 252 -7.41 14.68 9.38
CA PHE A 252 -6.35 13.93 10.05
C PHE A 252 -5.50 14.79 10.99
N TYR A 253 -5.25 16.06 10.70
CA TYR A 253 -4.63 16.98 11.68
C TYR A 253 -5.56 17.27 12.86
N GLU A 254 -6.88 17.39 12.63
CA GLU A 254 -7.88 17.49 13.71
C GLU A 254 -7.86 16.24 14.62
N LYS A 255 -7.72 15.04 14.04
CA LYS A 255 -7.52 13.79 14.82
C LYS A 255 -6.20 13.78 15.58
N ALA A 256 -5.13 14.31 15.00
CA ALA A 256 -3.84 14.43 15.71
C ALA A 256 -3.98 15.35 16.94
N LEU A 257 -4.69 16.48 16.83
CA LEU A 257 -4.99 17.36 17.96
C LEU A 257 -5.96 16.76 18.98
N ALA A 258 -6.90 15.91 18.55
CA ALA A 258 -7.74 15.17 19.49
C ALA A 258 -6.96 14.16 20.36
N ILE A 259 -5.75 13.75 19.91
CA ILE A 259 -4.84 12.87 20.66
C ILE A 259 -3.84 13.71 21.48
N LYS A 260 -3.29 14.80 20.90
CA LYS A 260 -2.38 15.75 21.56
C LYS A 260 -2.77 17.19 21.23
N ALA A 261 -3.59 17.80 22.09
CA ALA A 261 -4.19 19.12 21.82
C ALA A 261 -3.20 20.29 21.75
N ASP A 262 -2.03 20.17 22.39
CA ASP A 262 -1.08 21.27 22.51
C ASP A 262 -0.11 21.40 21.33
N GLU A 263 0.01 20.36 20.51
CA GLU A 263 0.97 20.26 19.40
C GLU A 263 0.86 21.42 18.39
N ALA A 264 1.97 22.10 18.15
CA ALA A 264 2.03 23.26 17.26
C ALA A 264 1.96 22.89 15.77
N TYR A 265 2.52 21.74 15.39
CA TYR A 265 2.62 21.33 13.99
C TYR A 265 1.25 21.12 13.31
N PRO A 266 0.29 20.34 13.87
CA PRO A 266 -1.05 20.24 13.29
C PRO A 266 -1.77 21.59 13.19
N LYS A 267 -1.64 22.46 14.20
CA LYS A 267 -2.29 23.78 14.24
C LYS A 267 -1.85 24.64 13.05
N GLN A 268 -0.54 24.76 12.82
CA GLN A 268 0.03 25.50 11.69
C GLN A 268 -0.41 24.93 10.34
N LYS A 269 -0.53 23.60 10.22
CA LYS A 269 -0.99 22.94 8.99
C LYS A 269 -2.49 23.16 8.74
N LEU A 270 -3.31 23.16 9.79
CA LEU A 270 -4.73 23.51 9.71
C LEU A 270 -4.93 24.95 9.25
N ASP A 271 -4.17 25.91 9.79
CA ASP A 271 -4.22 27.31 9.36
C ASP A 271 -3.85 27.48 7.88
N TYR A 272 -2.82 26.77 7.42
CA TYR A 272 -2.44 26.73 6.01
C TYR A 272 -3.55 26.14 5.12
N ILE A 273 -4.13 25.00 5.53
CA ILE A 273 -5.21 24.34 4.79
C ILE A 273 -6.48 25.20 4.74
N ASN A 274 -6.86 25.83 5.85
CA ASN A 274 -8.05 26.68 5.91
C ASN A 274 -7.94 27.86 4.92
N LYS A 275 -6.77 28.52 4.84
CA LYS A 275 -6.52 29.58 3.86
C LYS A 275 -6.74 29.12 2.41
N ILE A 276 -6.20 27.94 2.06
CA ILE A 276 -6.37 27.37 0.71
C ILE A 276 -7.84 27.02 0.44
N LEU A 277 -8.54 26.43 1.40
CA LEU A 277 -9.96 26.09 1.25
C LEU A 277 -10.83 27.35 1.09
N ASP A 278 -10.52 28.43 1.80
CA ASP A 278 -11.19 29.72 1.67
C ASP A 278 -10.92 30.37 0.31
N GLU A 279 -9.70 30.27 -0.22
CA GLU A 279 -9.35 30.74 -1.57
C GLU A 279 -10.03 29.89 -2.66
N GLN A 280 -10.06 28.57 -2.52
CA GLN A 280 -10.82 27.68 -3.42
C GLN A 280 -12.32 28.01 -3.43
N ALA A 281 -12.90 28.26 -2.25
CA ALA A 281 -14.32 28.64 -2.14
C ALA A 281 -14.61 30.03 -2.75
N LYS A 282 -13.68 30.99 -2.66
CA LYS A 282 -13.79 32.28 -3.34
C LYS A 282 -13.68 32.14 -4.86
N GLN A 283 -12.72 31.34 -5.35
CA GLN A 283 -12.52 31.08 -6.77
C GLN A 283 -13.75 30.40 -7.38
N GLN A 284 -14.26 29.33 -6.74
CA GLN A 284 -15.45 28.63 -7.20
C GLN A 284 -16.66 29.57 -7.30
N LYS A 285 -16.91 30.42 -6.30
CA LYS A 285 -17.99 31.43 -6.35
C LYS A 285 -17.78 32.46 -7.46
N ALA A 286 -16.55 32.82 -7.77
CA ALA A 286 -16.25 33.75 -8.86
C ALA A 286 -16.49 33.12 -10.23
N ASP A 287 -16.19 31.83 -10.39
CA ASP A 287 -16.44 31.10 -11.64
C ASP A 287 -17.93 30.77 -11.84
N GLU A 288 -18.65 30.35 -10.78
CA GLU A 288 -20.12 30.24 -10.79
C GLU A 288 -20.80 31.57 -11.18
N ALA A 289 -20.28 32.71 -10.68
CA ALA A 289 -20.80 34.03 -11.04
C ALA A 289 -20.51 34.41 -12.50
N LYS A 290 -19.37 33.98 -13.08
CA LYS A 290 -19.09 34.17 -14.52
C LYS A 290 -20.03 33.33 -15.38
N GLU A 291 -20.29 32.09 -15.01
CA GLU A 291 -21.16 31.19 -15.78
C GLU A 291 -22.60 31.73 -15.83
N ILE A 292 -23.15 32.16 -14.70
CA ILE A 292 -24.44 32.86 -14.62
C ILE A 292 -24.45 34.13 -15.49
N ALA A 293 -23.37 34.93 -15.47
CA ALA A 293 -23.27 36.15 -16.27
C ALA A 293 -23.17 35.85 -17.78
N TYR A 294 -22.49 34.76 -18.17
CA TYR A 294 -22.41 34.26 -19.53
C TYR A 294 -23.77 33.79 -20.05
N GLU A 295 -24.47 32.92 -19.31
CA GLU A 295 -25.82 32.45 -19.65
C GLU A 295 -26.81 33.62 -19.82
N ALA A 296 -26.74 34.62 -18.93
CA ALA A 296 -27.56 35.82 -19.01
C ALA A 296 -27.25 36.68 -20.25
N ALA A 297 -25.98 36.77 -20.66
CA ALA A 297 -25.57 37.47 -21.87
C ALA A 297 -26.02 36.72 -23.13
N ILE A 298 -25.84 35.40 -23.19
CA ILE A 298 -26.33 34.54 -24.27
C ILE A 298 -27.85 34.64 -24.40
N THR A 299 -28.60 34.54 -23.30
CA THR A 299 -30.06 34.65 -23.31
C THR A 299 -30.55 35.98 -23.91
N LYS A 300 -29.88 37.09 -23.57
CA LYS A 300 -30.17 38.41 -24.15
C LYS A 300 -29.79 38.50 -25.63
N ALA A 301 -28.66 37.93 -26.02
CA ALA A 301 -28.19 37.92 -27.40
C ALA A 301 -29.11 37.12 -28.32
N ASP A 302 -29.50 35.91 -27.89
CA ASP A 302 -30.48 35.04 -28.56
C ASP A 302 -31.85 35.73 -28.72
N ALA A 303 -32.31 36.44 -27.69
CA ALA A 303 -33.56 37.19 -27.73
C ALA A 303 -33.49 38.36 -28.74
N ALA A 304 -32.39 39.13 -28.73
CA ALA A 304 -32.16 40.20 -29.69
C ALA A 304 -32.02 39.68 -31.14
N TYR A 305 -31.37 38.52 -31.32
CA TYR A 305 -31.23 37.84 -32.61
C TYR A 305 -32.61 37.44 -33.17
N LYS A 306 -33.44 36.77 -32.36
CA LYS A 306 -34.82 36.39 -32.72
C LYS A 306 -35.71 37.59 -33.06
N ALA A 307 -35.43 38.77 -32.47
CA ALA A 307 -36.11 40.03 -32.79
C ALA A 307 -35.56 40.74 -34.04
N ASN A 308 -34.59 40.15 -34.75
CA ASN A 308 -33.80 40.78 -35.84
C ASN A 308 -33.06 42.06 -35.43
N ASN A 309 -32.87 42.31 -34.13
CA ASN A 309 -32.05 43.41 -33.62
C ASN A 309 -30.57 43.00 -33.60
N TYR A 310 -30.01 42.85 -34.80
CA TYR A 310 -28.68 42.31 -35.03
C TYR A 310 -27.57 43.09 -34.31
N THR A 311 -27.69 44.42 -34.20
CA THR A 311 -26.70 45.26 -33.49
C THR A 311 -26.67 44.98 -31.99
N GLU A 312 -27.83 44.86 -31.33
CA GLU A 312 -27.88 44.49 -29.91
C GLU A 312 -27.49 43.02 -29.70
N ALA A 313 -27.84 42.13 -30.62
CA ALA A 313 -27.42 40.73 -30.57
C ALA A 313 -25.88 40.59 -30.60
N VAL A 314 -25.21 41.23 -31.57
CA VAL A 314 -23.73 41.25 -31.65
C VAL A 314 -23.09 41.85 -30.39
N LYS A 315 -23.68 42.91 -29.83
CA LYS A 315 -23.21 43.51 -28.55
C LYS A 315 -23.30 42.52 -27.39
N GLN A 316 -24.43 41.82 -27.23
CA GLN A 316 -24.63 40.85 -26.15
C GLN A 316 -23.77 39.57 -26.35
N TYR A 317 -23.58 39.10 -27.59
CA TYR A 317 -22.64 38.00 -27.86
C TYR A 317 -21.18 38.40 -27.58
N ASN A 318 -20.77 39.64 -27.90
CA ASN A 318 -19.44 40.14 -27.52
C ASN A 318 -19.30 40.29 -26.00
N GLN A 319 -20.36 40.66 -25.28
CA GLN A 319 -20.38 40.63 -23.82
C GLN A 319 -20.17 39.19 -23.30
N ALA A 320 -20.84 38.19 -23.89
CA ALA A 320 -20.62 36.78 -23.55
C ALA A 320 -19.16 36.34 -23.80
N ILE A 321 -18.58 36.69 -24.95
CA ILE A 321 -17.16 36.43 -25.29
C ILE A 321 -16.20 37.09 -24.29
N SER A 322 -16.53 38.27 -23.77
CA SER A 322 -15.71 38.95 -22.75
C SER A 322 -15.73 38.27 -21.37
N ILE A 323 -16.75 37.43 -21.12
CA ILE A 323 -16.90 36.66 -19.88
C ILE A 323 -16.26 35.27 -20.04
N SER A 324 -16.50 34.60 -21.18
CA SER A 324 -15.85 33.35 -21.57
C SER A 324 -15.46 33.40 -23.05
N ASN A 325 -14.15 33.45 -23.35
CA ASN A 325 -13.65 33.56 -24.71
C ASN A 325 -13.50 32.21 -25.43
N GLU A 326 -13.50 31.11 -24.68
CA GLU A 326 -13.29 29.76 -25.22
C GLU A 326 -14.52 29.28 -26.01
N GLU A 327 -15.70 29.79 -25.68
CA GLU A 327 -17.00 29.42 -26.24
C GLU A 327 -17.18 29.77 -27.73
N ASP A 328 -17.52 28.78 -28.55
CA ASP A 328 -17.70 28.94 -30.00
C ASP A 328 -19.10 29.40 -30.42
N TYR A 329 -20.11 29.21 -29.56
CA TYR A 329 -21.49 29.60 -29.84
C TYR A 329 -21.65 31.10 -30.14
N PRO A 330 -21.21 32.06 -29.29
CA PRO A 330 -21.36 33.48 -29.57
C PRO A 330 -20.57 33.93 -30.82
N LYS A 331 -19.37 33.37 -31.05
CA LYS A 331 -18.54 33.65 -32.25
C LYS A 331 -19.25 33.23 -33.53
N SER A 332 -19.85 32.03 -33.51
CA SER A 332 -20.61 31.46 -34.63
C SER A 332 -21.85 32.30 -34.94
N ARG A 333 -22.56 32.77 -33.90
CA ARG A 333 -23.74 33.63 -34.04
C ARG A 333 -23.41 35.02 -34.60
N ILE A 334 -22.30 35.64 -34.18
CA ILE A 334 -21.83 36.89 -34.79
C ILE A 334 -21.54 36.67 -36.28
N THR A 335 -20.86 35.58 -36.64
CA THR A 335 -20.56 35.22 -38.04
C THR A 335 -21.83 34.97 -38.89
N GLU A 336 -22.88 34.41 -38.30
CA GLU A 336 -24.20 34.24 -38.92
C GLU A 336 -24.88 35.61 -39.14
N ILE A 337 -24.85 36.47 -38.13
CA ILE A 337 -25.40 37.83 -38.19
C ILE A 337 -24.68 38.70 -39.23
N ASP A 338 -23.35 38.65 -39.32
CA ASP A 338 -22.57 39.42 -40.30
C ASP A 338 -22.94 39.02 -41.75
N LYS A 339 -23.22 37.74 -42.00
CA LYS A 339 -23.74 37.26 -43.28
C LYS A 339 -25.13 37.80 -43.57
N LEU A 340 -26.02 37.85 -42.58
CA LEU A 340 -27.38 38.39 -42.72
C LEU A 340 -27.36 39.90 -42.99
N ILE A 341 -26.53 40.67 -42.27
CA ILE A 341 -26.31 42.10 -42.49
C ILE A 341 -25.78 42.33 -43.92
N THR A 342 -24.75 41.57 -44.33
CA THR A 342 -24.15 41.67 -45.67
C THR A 342 -25.15 41.33 -46.77
N ALA A 343 -25.94 40.26 -46.60
CA ALA A 343 -26.98 39.86 -47.56
C ALA A 343 -28.09 40.92 -47.67
N LYS A 344 -28.52 41.51 -46.55
CA LYS A 344 -29.49 42.60 -46.53
C LYS A 344 -28.95 43.84 -47.25
N ALA A 345 -27.76 44.30 -46.91
CA ALA A 345 -27.12 45.46 -47.54
C ALA A 345 -26.92 45.24 -49.05
N LYS A 346 -26.54 44.03 -49.48
CA LYS A 346 -26.46 43.66 -50.90
C LYS A 346 -27.83 43.70 -51.57
N SER A 347 -28.88 43.17 -50.95
CA SER A 347 -30.23 43.19 -51.52
C SER A 347 -30.78 44.61 -51.68
N GLU A 348 -30.51 45.50 -50.73
CA GLU A 348 -30.85 46.93 -50.79
C GLU A 348 -30.06 47.65 -51.91
N ALA A 349 -28.76 47.35 -52.06
CA ALA A 349 -27.93 47.88 -53.14
C ALA A 349 -28.36 47.37 -54.53
N ASP A 350 -28.67 46.08 -54.66
CA ASP A 350 -29.16 45.47 -55.91
C ASP A 350 -30.52 46.04 -56.33
N ALA A 351 -31.40 46.33 -55.36
CA ALA A 351 -32.68 47.01 -55.62
C ALA A 351 -32.46 48.44 -56.13
N LYS A 352 -31.60 49.23 -55.45
CA LYS A 352 -31.25 50.59 -55.88
C LYS A 352 -30.59 50.63 -57.26
N SER A 353 -29.68 49.69 -57.55
CA SER A 353 -29.01 49.55 -58.84
C SER A 353 -29.99 49.25 -59.98
N LYS A 354 -31.00 48.40 -59.74
CA LYS A 354 -32.09 48.14 -60.71
C LYS A 354 -32.97 49.38 -60.95
N ASP A 355 -33.25 50.16 -59.91
CA ASP A 355 -34.02 51.41 -60.03
C ASP A 355 -33.27 52.45 -60.88
N GLU A 356 -31.96 52.64 -60.64
CA GLU A 356 -31.12 53.54 -61.42
C GLU A 356 -30.94 53.05 -62.87
N SER A 357 -30.69 51.75 -63.08
CA SER A 357 -30.56 51.15 -64.41
C SER A 357 -31.85 51.27 -65.22
N TYR A 358 -33.01 51.04 -64.59
CA TYR A 358 -34.32 51.26 -65.22
C TYR A 358 -34.49 52.72 -65.64
N LYS A 359 -34.25 53.69 -64.74
CA LYS A 359 -34.35 55.12 -65.05
C LYS A 359 -33.48 55.54 -66.24
N ASN A 360 -32.26 55.00 -66.32
CA ASN A 360 -31.34 55.27 -67.44
C ASN A 360 -31.84 54.67 -68.76
N ALA A 361 -32.37 53.44 -68.74
CA ALA A 361 -32.95 52.80 -69.93
C ALA A 361 -34.17 53.57 -70.46
N ILE A 362 -35.05 54.05 -69.57
CA ILE A 362 -36.18 54.93 -69.93
C ILE A 362 -35.70 56.23 -70.57
N THR A 363 -34.74 56.92 -69.94
CA THR A 363 -34.18 58.18 -70.48
C THR A 363 -33.61 58.00 -71.89
N LYS A 364 -32.92 56.88 -72.15
CA LYS A 364 -32.40 56.52 -73.48
C LYS A 364 -33.55 56.26 -74.47
N ALA A 365 -34.57 55.50 -74.08
CA ALA A 365 -35.70 55.17 -74.93
C ALA A 365 -36.55 56.39 -75.32
N ASP A 366 -36.83 57.28 -74.36
CA ASP A 366 -37.53 58.56 -74.57
C ASP A 366 -36.76 59.46 -75.55
N GLY A 367 -35.42 59.50 -75.45
CA GLY A 367 -34.55 60.26 -76.36
C GLY A 367 -34.55 59.70 -77.79
N LEU A 368 -34.54 58.38 -77.95
CA LEU A 368 -34.65 57.71 -79.25
C LEU A 368 -36.04 57.92 -79.89
N LEU A 369 -37.11 57.86 -79.09
CA LEU A 369 -38.47 58.13 -79.53
C LEU A 369 -38.63 59.59 -79.99
N SER A 370 -38.12 60.53 -79.21
CA SER A 370 -38.08 61.97 -79.56
C SER A 370 -37.31 62.22 -80.86
N SER A 371 -36.28 61.41 -81.13
CA SER A 371 -35.51 61.42 -82.38
C SER A 371 -36.19 60.68 -83.56
N LYS A 372 -37.43 60.21 -83.37
CA LYS A 372 -38.21 59.40 -84.33
C LYS A 372 -37.54 58.09 -84.76
N LYS A 373 -36.59 57.58 -83.97
CA LYS A 373 -35.92 56.29 -84.19
C LYS A 373 -36.77 55.17 -83.58
N TYR A 374 -37.90 54.89 -84.20
CA TYR A 374 -38.97 54.07 -83.62
C TYR A 374 -38.53 52.65 -83.23
N ASP A 375 -37.74 51.95 -84.05
CA ASP A 375 -37.26 50.59 -83.73
C ASP A 375 -36.20 50.59 -82.61
N ASP A 376 -35.27 51.55 -82.64
CA ASP A 376 -34.27 51.71 -81.56
C ASP A 376 -34.96 52.06 -80.23
N ALA A 377 -35.98 52.93 -80.27
CA ALA A 377 -36.77 53.32 -79.10
C ALA A 377 -37.58 52.15 -78.55
N LYS A 378 -38.26 51.38 -79.42
CA LYS A 378 -38.97 50.16 -79.04
C LYS A 378 -38.02 49.15 -78.40
N THR A 379 -36.81 49.00 -78.93
CA THR A 379 -35.77 48.13 -78.36
C THR A 379 -35.38 48.63 -76.96
N ALA A 380 -35.07 49.92 -76.80
CA ALA A 380 -34.68 50.50 -75.52
C ALA A 380 -35.78 50.47 -74.44
N TYR A 381 -37.07 50.56 -74.81
CA TYR A 381 -38.17 50.34 -73.86
C TYR A 381 -38.31 48.86 -73.47
N ASN A 382 -38.03 47.92 -74.37
CA ASN A 382 -37.97 46.49 -74.02
C ASN A 382 -36.76 46.18 -73.12
N ASP A 383 -35.60 46.83 -73.32
CA ASP A 383 -34.47 46.76 -72.39
C ASP A 383 -34.87 47.23 -70.98
N ALA A 384 -35.65 48.33 -70.88
CA ALA A 384 -36.18 48.80 -69.59
C ALA A 384 -37.14 47.79 -68.94
N LEU A 385 -37.97 47.11 -69.74
CA LEU A 385 -38.85 46.03 -69.25
C LEU A 385 -38.10 44.75 -68.88
N ALA A 386 -36.94 44.49 -69.46
CA ALA A 386 -36.06 43.40 -69.00
C ALA A 386 -35.49 43.68 -67.60
N ILE A 387 -35.33 44.96 -67.23
CA ILE A 387 -34.91 45.38 -65.88
C ILE A 387 -36.11 45.37 -64.90
N LYS A 388 -37.27 45.88 -65.33
CA LYS A 388 -38.53 45.88 -64.55
C LYS A 388 -39.75 45.53 -65.41
N SER A 389 -40.08 44.25 -65.50
CA SER A 389 -41.14 43.73 -66.37
C SER A 389 -42.57 44.13 -65.97
N GLY A 390 -42.78 44.59 -64.74
CA GLY A 390 -44.07 45.08 -64.25
C GLY A 390 -44.49 46.44 -64.82
N GLU A 391 -43.53 47.28 -65.22
CA GLU A 391 -43.74 48.71 -65.44
C GLU A 391 -44.70 49.02 -66.59
N LYS A 392 -45.59 50.01 -66.38
CA LYS A 392 -46.64 50.38 -67.34
C LYS A 392 -46.13 51.33 -68.42
N TYR A 393 -45.35 52.33 -68.03
CA TYR A 393 -44.87 53.39 -68.93
C TYR A 393 -44.17 52.88 -70.21
N PRO A 394 -43.26 51.88 -70.16
CA PRO A 394 -42.59 51.41 -71.37
C PRO A 394 -43.53 50.62 -72.28
N LYS A 395 -44.48 49.87 -71.70
CA LYS A 395 -45.49 49.10 -72.44
C LYS A 395 -46.41 50.02 -73.23
N ASP A 396 -46.87 51.10 -72.59
CA ASP A 396 -47.68 52.14 -73.24
C ASP A 396 -46.90 52.78 -74.40
N LYS A 397 -45.62 53.11 -74.19
CA LYS A 397 -44.76 53.73 -75.21
C LYS A 397 -44.44 52.80 -76.38
N ILE A 398 -44.25 51.50 -76.14
CA ILE A 398 -44.10 50.51 -77.22
C ILE A 398 -45.37 50.43 -78.07
N ALA A 399 -46.56 50.45 -77.46
CA ALA A 399 -47.83 50.44 -78.18
C ALA A 399 -48.06 51.73 -79.00
N GLU A 400 -47.66 52.89 -78.45
CA GLU A 400 -47.68 54.17 -79.17
C GLU A 400 -46.74 54.17 -80.39
N ILE A 401 -45.55 53.58 -80.23
CA ILE A 401 -44.59 53.38 -81.34
C ILE A 401 -45.17 52.47 -82.42
N ASP A 402 -45.72 51.32 -82.04
CA ASP A 402 -46.25 50.35 -83.01
C ASP A 402 -47.42 50.91 -83.82
N LYS A 403 -48.31 51.68 -83.15
CA LYS A 403 -49.35 52.44 -83.83
C LYS A 403 -48.75 53.46 -84.81
N THR A 404 -47.79 54.27 -84.35
CA THR A 404 -47.14 55.30 -85.18
C THR A 404 -46.45 54.69 -86.41
N LYS A 405 -45.79 53.54 -86.25
CA LYS A 405 -45.19 52.80 -87.37
C LYS A 405 -46.21 52.24 -88.35
N ALA A 406 -47.36 51.75 -87.87
CA ALA A 406 -48.45 51.29 -88.73
C ALA A 406 -49.06 52.45 -89.55
N ASP A 407 -49.26 53.61 -88.92
CA ASP A 407 -49.76 54.81 -89.60
C ASP A 407 -48.75 55.34 -90.64
N LEU A 408 -47.44 55.30 -90.36
CA LEU A 408 -46.38 55.63 -91.33
C LEU A 408 -46.31 54.64 -92.50
N ALA A 409 -46.33 53.33 -92.22
CA ALA A 409 -46.31 52.30 -93.27
C ALA A 409 -47.55 52.38 -94.17
N LYS A 410 -48.71 52.78 -93.62
CA LYS A 410 -49.91 53.07 -94.39
C LYS A 410 -49.74 54.31 -95.28
N ALA A 411 -49.15 55.39 -94.76
CA ALA A 411 -48.85 56.58 -95.56
C ALA A 411 -47.83 56.31 -96.68
N GLU A 412 -46.83 55.44 -96.46
CA GLU A 412 -45.90 54.98 -97.49
C GLU A 412 -46.57 54.06 -98.51
N ALA A 413 -47.49 53.17 -98.09
CA ALA A 413 -48.28 52.35 -99.00
C ALA A 413 -49.23 53.20 -99.87
N ASP A 414 -49.89 54.21 -99.29
CA ASP A 414 -50.76 55.15 -100.00
C ASP A 414 -49.93 56.05 -100.96
N ALA A 415 -48.69 56.39 -100.61
CA ALA A 415 -47.75 57.07 -101.51
C ALA A 415 -47.29 56.18 -102.67
N LYS A 416 -47.03 54.89 -102.40
CA LYS A 416 -46.60 53.91 -103.41
C LYS A 416 -47.73 53.52 -104.37
N ALA A 417 -48.97 53.44 -103.88
CA ALA A 417 -50.17 53.22 -104.69
C ALA A 417 -50.47 54.35 -105.69
N LYS A 418 -49.81 55.52 -105.56
CA LYS A 418 -49.88 56.64 -106.52
C LYS A 418 -48.74 56.64 -107.54
N ALA A 419 -47.74 55.77 -107.40
CA ALA A 419 -46.55 55.71 -108.27
C ALA A 419 -46.57 54.52 -109.26
N GLU A 420 -47.37 53.48 -109.02
CA GLU A 420 -47.43 52.26 -109.86
C GLU A 420 -48.58 52.29 -110.89
N ALA A 421 -48.64 53.36 -111.70
CA ALA A 421 -49.58 53.50 -112.83
C ALA A 421 -48.92 53.80 -114.19
N GLU A 422 -47.59 53.99 -114.24
CA GLU A 422 -46.81 54.09 -115.49
C GLU A 422 -45.56 53.19 -115.41
N ALA A 423 -45.02 52.80 -116.58
CA ALA A 423 -43.81 51.98 -116.77
C ALA A 423 -43.88 50.47 -116.43
N LYS A 424 -44.82 49.75 -117.06
CA LYS A 424 -44.70 48.29 -117.32
C LYS A 424 -43.93 48.02 -118.63
N ALA A 425 -42.64 47.66 -118.56
CA ALA A 425 -41.94 46.94 -119.66
C ALA A 425 -40.57 46.34 -119.27
N LYS A 426 -40.41 45.02 -119.54
CA LYS A 426 -39.19 44.16 -119.46
C LYS A 426 -38.56 43.94 -118.06
N ALA A 427 -38.54 42.73 -117.47
CA ALA A 427 -37.97 41.44 -117.92
C ALA A 427 -36.42 41.45 -117.88
N ASP A 428 -35.65 40.50 -117.32
CA ASP A 428 -35.82 39.08 -116.90
C ASP A 428 -34.79 38.74 -115.77
N ALA A 429 -34.80 37.65 -114.97
CA ALA A 429 -35.73 36.53 -114.68
C ALA A 429 -35.35 35.82 -113.32
N GLU A 430 -35.62 34.51 -113.16
CA GLU A 430 -35.54 33.66 -111.95
C GLU A 430 -34.10 33.12 -111.64
N ALA A 431 -33.66 32.89 -110.38
CA ALA A 431 -33.80 31.68 -109.52
C ALA A 431 -33.33 30.35 -110.19
N LYS A 432 -32.63 29.37 -109.58
CA LYS A 432 -32.15 29.10 -108.19
C LYS A 432 -31.19 27.86 -108.15
N ALA A 433 -30.11 27.94 -107.34
CA ALA A 433 -29.33 26.85 -106.69
C ALA A 433 -28.36 25.89 -107.46
N LEU A 434 -27.18 25.67 -106.81
CA LEU A 434 -26.20 24.54 -106.87
C LEU A 434 -25.52 24.19 -108.22
N ALA A 435 -24.26 23.72 -108.31
CA ALA A 435 -23.22 23.40 -107.32
C ALA A 435 -21.79 23.55 -107.91
N ASP A 436 -20.77 23.26 -107.08
CA ASP A 436 -19.37 22.92 -107.42
C ASP A 436 -18.49 23.85 -108.28
N ALA A 437 -17.65 24.63 -107.58
CA ALA A 437 -16.19 24.65 -107.83
C ALA A 437 -15.45 25.48 -106.74
N LYS A 438 -14.62 24.83 -105.90
CA LYS A 438 -13.54 25.55 -105.20
C LYS A 438 -12.32 24.68 -104.95
N ALA A 439 -11.33 24.84 -105.81
CA ALA A 439 -10.00 24.27 -105.62
C ALA A 439 -9.09 25.21 -104.80
N LYS A 440 -8.19 24.60 -104.03
CA LYS A 440 -6.89 25.09 -103.53
C LYS A 440 -6.80 26.44 -102.79
N ALA A 441 -6.44 26.33 -101.51
CA ALA A 441 -5.31 27.07 -100.93
C ALA A 441 -4.61 26.16 -99.91
N ASP A 442 -3.28 26.20 -99.83
CA ASP A 442 -2.46 25.26 -99.05
C ASP A 442 -2.34 25.66 -97.56
N ALA A 443 -2.17 24.66 -96.68
CA ALA A 443 -1.30 24.72 -95.49
C ALA A 443 -1.25 23.36 -94.77
N GLU A 444 -0.07 22.99 -94.27
CA GLU A 444 0.16 21.75 -93.52
C GLU A 444 -0.41 21.80 -92.09
N THR A 445 -1.08 20.74 -91.65
CA THR A 445 -1.41 20.53 -90.23
C THR A 445 -0.52 19.44 -89.65
N LYS A 446 0.50 19.82 -88.86
CA LYS A 446 1.37 18.88 -88.14
C LYS A 446 1.40 19.18 -86.64
N SER A 447 1.17 18.12 -85.86
CA SER A 447 1.51 17.95 -84.43
C SER A 447 1.09 19.02 -83.40
N LYS A 448 0.04 18.73 -82.62
CA LYS A 448 -0.02 18.99 -81.16
C LYS A 448 -1.18 18.23 -80.47
N ALA A 449 -1.06 16.91 -80.26
CA ALA A 449 -2.15 16.11 -79.68
C ALA A 449 -1.76 14.92 -78.75
N GLU A 450 -0.47 14.73 -78.41
CA GLU A 450 -0.02 13.52 -77.66
C GLU A 450 0.67 13.79 -76.31
N ALA A 451 0.70 15.05 -75.84
CA ALA A 451 1.31 15.41 -74.56
C ALA A 451 0.35 15.35 -73.36
N ASP A 452 -0.87 15.88 -73.49
CA ASP A 452 -1.80 16.06 -72.35
C ASP A 452 -2.44 14.74 -71.85
N ALA A 453 -2.60 13.76 -72.73
CA ALA A 453 -3.26 12.48 -72.40
C ALA A 453 -2.43 11.63 -71.40
N LYS A 454 -1.10 11.72 -71.43
CA LYS A 454 -0.23 10.96 -70.51
C LYS A 454 -0.08 11.62 -69.14
N ALA A 455 -0.11 12.95 -69.06
CA ALA A 455 -0.01 13.67 -67.79
C ALA A 455 -1.25 13.41 -66.90
N LYS A 456 -2.45 13.47 -67.48
CA LYS A 456 -3.72 13.28 -66.75
C LYS A 456 -3.86 11.88 -66.14
N ALA A 457 -3.46 10.83 -66.88
CA ALA A 457 -3.55 9.44 -66.42
C ALA A 457 -2.62 9.13 -65.22
N ILE A 458 -1.47 9.81 -65.12
CA ILE A 458 -0.54 9.67 -63.98
C ILE A 458 -1.11 10.37 -62.74
N GLU A 459 -1.71 11.55 -62.89
CA GLU A 459 -2.32 12.30 -61.79
C GLU A 459 -3.51 11.54 -61.18
N GLU A 460 -4.43 11.03 -62.00
CA GLU A 460 -5.57 10.24 -61.53
C GLU A 460 -5.15 8.94 -60.82
N SER A 461 -4.04 8.32 -61.26
CA SER A 461 -3.49 7.12 -60.63
C SER A 461 -2.86 7.44 -59.27
N TYR A 462 -2.12 8.54 -59.17
CA TYR A 462 -1.55 9.03 -57.92
C TYR A 462 -2.64 9.38 -56.89
N THR A 463 -3.65 10.16 -57.28
CA THR A 463 -4.76 10.53 -56.37
C THR A 463 -5.49 9.31 -55.80
N LYS A 464 -5.74 8.27 -56.63
CA LYS A 464 -6.37 7.02 -56.17
C LYS A 464 -5.50 6.27 -55.15
N ALA A 465 -4.19 6.23 -55.36
CA ALA A 465 -3.25 5.59 -54.42
C ALA A 465 -3.21 6.32 -53.07
N ILE A 466 -3.22 7.67 -53.07
CA ILE A 466 -3.33 8.48 -51.86
C ILE A 466 -4.63 8.19 -51.09
N THR A 467 -5.79 8.26 -51.76
CA THR A 467 -7.09 8.01 -51.10
C THR A 467 -7.17 6.61 -50.47
N LYS A 468 -6.59 5.59 -51.13
CA LYS A 468 -6.46 4.23 -50.58
C LYS A 468 -5.58 4.22 -49.31
N ALA A 469 -4.42 4.87 -49.37
CA ALA A 469 -3.47 4.91 -48.25
C ALA A 469 -4.01 5.67 -47.03
N ASP A 470 -4.63 6.84 -47.25
CA ASP A 470 -5.28 7.64 -46.20
C ASP A 470 -6.43 6.89 -45.53
N GLY A 471 -7.23 6.15 -46.30
CA GLY A 471 -8.31 5.30 -45.78
C GLY A 471 -7.80 4.14 -44.92
N LEU A 472 -6.68 3.51 -45.31
CA LEU A 472 -6.02 2.45 -44.53
C LEU A 472 -5.40 3.01 -43.24
N LEU A 473 -4.79 4.21 -43.30
CA LEU A 473 -4.23 4.90 -42.13
C LEU A 473 -5.34 5.28 -41.13
N THR A 474 -6.44 5.84 -41.62
CA THR A 474 -7.65 6.15 -40.82
C THR A 474 -8.22 4.89 -40.17
N SER A 475 -8.18 3.76 -40.89
CA SER A 475 -8.56 2.43 -40.38
C SER A 475 -7.53 1.79 -39.45
N LYS A 476 -6.44 2.50 -39.09
CA LYS A 476 -5.32 2.05 -38.26
C LYS A 476 -4.59 0.80 -38.79
N LYS A 477 -4.73 0.51 -40.09
CA LYS A 477 -4.02 -0.58 -40.77
C LYS A 477 -2.64 -0.09 -41.22
N TYR A 478 -1.75 0.12 -40.26
CA TYR A 478 -0.51 0.88 -40.46
C TYR A 478 0.41 0.27 -41.53
N ASP A 479 0.58 -1.05 -41.58
CA ASP A 479 1.41 -1.72 -42.60
C ASP A 479 0.79 -1.69 -44.00
N ASP A 480 -0.53 -1.88 -44.11
CA ASP A 480 -1.27 -1.74 -45.37
C ASP A 480 -1.21 -0.29 -45.88
N ALA A 481 -1.37 0.69 -44.99
CA ALA A 481 -1.29 2.11 -45.30
C ALA A 481 0.11 2.52 -45.78
N LYS A 482 1.14 2.08 -45.06
CA LYS A 482 2.55 2.27 -45.43
C LYS A 482 2.86 1.63 -46.79
N THR A 483 2.30 0.46 -47.07
CA THR A 483 2.40 -0.18 -48.39
C THR A 483 1.75 0.69 -49.47
N ALA A 484 0.52 1.15 -49.25
CA ALA A 484 -0.21 2.01 -50.20
C ALA A 484 0.44 3.40 -50.42
N TYR A 485 1.07 4.00 -49.39
CA TYR A 485 1.87 5.22 -49.59
C TYR A 485 3.15 4.96 -50.39
N ASN A 486 3.78 3.78 -50.27
CA ASN A 486 4.89 3.39 -51.12
C ASN A 486 4.44 3.12 -52.58
N GLU A 487 3.25 2.56 -52.79
CA GLU A 487 2.63 2.46 -54.12
C GLU A 487 2.43 3.87 -54.74
N ALA A 488 1.97 4.85 -53.96
CA ALA A 488 1.84 6.24 -54.41
C ALA A 488 3.21 6.86 -54.78
N LEU A 489 4.27 6.56 -54.03
CA LEU A 489 5.65 7.00 -54.35
C LEU A 489 6.25 6.27 -55.55
N ALA A 490 5.81 5.05 -55.87
CA ALA A 490 6.19 4.39 -57.13
C ALA A 490 5.60 5.10 -58.35
N ILE A 491 4.43 5.75 -58.21
CA ILE A 491 3.81 6.58 -59.25
C ILE A 491 4.46 7.98 -59.32
N LYS A 492 4.74 8.61 -58.16
CA LYS A 492 5.44 9.90 -58.07
C LYS A 492 6.46 9.92 -56.92
N SER A 493 7.70 9.56 -57.24
CA SER A 493 8.78 9.41 -56.24
C SER A 493 9.26 10.71 -55.59
N GLY A 494 8.95 11.86 -56.19
CA GLY A 494 9.29 13.18 -55.65
C GLY A 494 8.43 13.61 -54.45
N GLU A 495 7.20 13.12 -54.34
CA GLU A 495 6.16 13.72 -53.50
C GLU A 495 6.46 13.66 -52.00
N LYS A 496 6.16 14.75 -51.29
CA LYS A 496 6.44 14.90 -49.86
C LYS A 496 5.39 14.22 -48.99
N TYR A 497 4.11 14.33 -49.36
CA TYR A 497 2.98 13.88 -48.55
C TYR A 497 3.05 12.38 -48.16
N PRO A 498 3.31 11.43 -49.08
CA PRO A 498 3.42 10.02 -48.70
C PRO A 498 4.65 9.74 -47.81
N LYS A 499 5.76 10.46 -48.00
CA LYS A 499 6.98 10.31 -47.20
C LYS A 499 6.76 10.76 -45.76
N ASP A 500 6.09 11.90 -45.58
CA ASP A 500 5.68 12.40 -44.26
C ASP A 500 4.76 11.38 -43.56
N LYS A 501 3.77 10.83 -44.29
CA LYS A 501 2.83 9.85 -43.75
C LYS A 501 3.47 8.51 -43.39
N ILE A 502 4.43 8.03 -44.18
CA ILE A 502 5.24 6.84 -43.84
C ILE A 502 6.09 7.10 -42.58
N ALA A 503 6.66 8.29 -42.42
CA ALA A 503 7.41 8.65 -41.22
C ALA A 503 6.51 8.75 -39.97
N GLU A 504 5.31 9.31 -40.11
CA GLU A 504 4.28 9.35 -39.06
C GLU A 504 3.84 7.94 -38.65
N ILE A 505 3.58 7.04 -39.62
CA ILE A 505 3.28 5.63 -39.37
C ILE A 505 4.41 4.93 -38.62
N ASN A 506 5.66 5.08 -39.05
CA ASN A 506 6.81 4.47 -38.39
C ASN A 506 6.92 4.93 -36.93
N LYS A 507 6.63 6.20 -36.64
CA LYS A 507 6.61 6.74 -35.28
C LYS A 507 5.48 6.11 -34.46
N ILE A 508 4.25 6.07 -35.00
CA ILE A 508 3.09 5.45 -34.34
C ILE A 508 3.35 3.98 -34.02
N GLN A 509 3.93 3.21 -34.95
CA GLN A 509 4.31 1.81 -34.72
C GLN A 509 5.37 1.67 -33.62
N GLY A 510 6.34 2.59 -33.55
CA GLY A 510 7.33 2.64 -32.47
C GLY A 510 6.72 2.98 -31.10
N ASP A 511 5.81 3.95 -31.04
CA ASP A 511 5.11 4.35 -29.82
C ASP A 511 4.17 3.23 -29.32
N ILE A 512 3.50 2.48 -30.22
CA ILE A 512 2.70 1.29 -29.89
C ILE A 512 3.60 0.17 -29.33
N ALA A 513 4.67 -0.19 -30.03
CA ALA A 513 5.59 -1.26 -29.59
C ALA A 513 6.22 -0.94 -28.22
N LYS A 514 6.50 0.34 -27.95
CA LYS A 514 6.97 0.79 -26.63
C LYS A 514 5.88 0.66 -25.57
N ALA A 515 4.65 1.10 -25.84
CA ALA A 515 3.53 0.97 -24.90
C ALA A 515 3.19 -0.49 -24.58
N GLU A 516 3.29 -1.40 -25.55
CA GLU A 516 3.12 -2.84 -25.34
C GLU A 516 4.25 -3.45 -24.49
N ALA A 517 5.50 -3.02 -24.71
CA ALA A 517 6.63 -3.44 -23.87
C ALA A 517 6.51 -2.92 -22.43
N ASP A 518 6.15 -1.65 -22.23
CA ASP A 518 5.95 -1.03 -20.91
C ASP A 518 4.77 -1.69 -20.16
N ALA A 519 3.67 -1.99 -20.87
CA ALA A 519 2.53 -2.72 -20.30
C ALA A 519 2.88 -4.16 -19.90
N LYS A 520 3.66 -4.87 -20.72
CA LYS A 520 4.14 -6.22 -20.41
C LYS A 520 5.09 -6.22 -19.19
N ALA A 521 6.04 -5.29 -19.14
CA ALA A 521 6.95 -5.15 -18.00
C ALA A 521 6.21 -4.84 -16.70
N LYS A 522 5.17 -3.99 -16.75
CA LYS A 522 4.29 -3.72 -15.61
C LYS A 522 3.52 -4.95 -15.16
N ALA A 523 2.94 -5.72 -16.09
CA ALA A 523 2.20 -6.95 -15.77
C ALA A 523 3.11 -8.04 -15.17
N GLU A 524 4.34 -8.20 -15.68
CA GLU A 524 5.33 -9.13 -15.11
C GLU A 524 5.78 -8.70 -13.70
N ALA A 525 5.94 -7.38 -13.45
CA ALA A 525 6.26 -6.85 -12.12
C ALA A 525 5.11 -7.05 -11.11
N GLU A 526 3.86 -6.78 -11.50
CA GLU A 526 2.68 -7.00 -10.66
C GLU A 526 2.45 -8.50 -10.36
N ALA A 527 2.64 -9.37 -11.35
CA ALA A 527 2.56 -10.83 -11.17
C ALA A 527 3.64 -11.36 -10.22
N LYS A 528 4.89 -10.87 -10.35
CA LYS A 528 5.99 -11.24 -9.46
C LYS A 528 5.71 -10.79 -8.02
N ALA A 529 5.35 -9.52 -7.82
CA ALA A 529 5.02 -8.97 -6.50
C ALA A 529 3.88 -9.74 -5.81
N LYS A 530 2.85 -10.16 -6.57
CA LYS A 530 1.77 -11.00 -6.05
C LYS A 530 2.27 -12.38 -5.62
N SER A 531 3.08 -13.05 -6.44
CA SER A 531 3.64 -14.38 -6.10
C SER A 531 4.54 -14.36 -4.86
N GLU A 532 5.33 -13.30 -4.66
CA GLU A 532 6.18 -13.13 -3.46
C GLU A 532 5.35 -12.85 -2.20
N ALA A 533 4.26 -12.08 -2.32
CA ALA A 533 3.31 -11.86 -1.22
C ALA A 533 2.56 -13.15 -0.83
N ASP A 534 2.06 -13.91 -1.81
CA ASP A 534 1.36 -15.18 -1.58
C ASP A 534 2.29 -16.23 -0.95
N ALA A 535 3.55 -16.31 -1.40
CA ALA A 535 4.56 -17.19 -0.80
C ALA A 535 4.89 -16.80 0.66
N LYS A 536 5.00 -15.50 0.95
CA LYS A 536 5.26 -15.00 2.30
C LYS A 536 4.07 -15.23 3.24
N ALA A 537 2.84 -15.06 2.75
CA ALA A 537 1.63 -15.36 3.50
C ALA A 537 1.54 -16.86 3.84
N LYS A 538 1.82 -17.74 2.88
CA LYS A 538 1.86 -19.20 3.09
C LYS A 538 2.91 -19.60 4.13
N ALA A 539 4.13 -19.05 4.05
CA ALA A 539 5.18 -19.33 5.02
C ALA A 539 4.82 -18.86 6.44
N LEU A 540 4.12 -17.72 6.57
CA LEU A 540 3.62 -17.22 7.85
C LEU A 540 2.55 -18.16 8.44
N GLU A 541 1.64 -18.67 7.61
CA GLU A 541 0.57 -19.59 8.03
C GLU A 541 1.13 -20.96 8.44
N GLU A 542 2.11 -21.49 7.72
CA GLU A 542 2.82 -22.72 8.10
C GLU A 542 3.57 -22.57 9.44
N SER A 543 4.23 -21.43 9.66
CA SER A 543 4.89 -21.13 10.94
C SER A 543 3.90 -20.99 12.09
N TYR A 544 2.79 -20.30 11.88
CA TYR A 544 1.71 -20.18 12.88
C TYR A 544 1.12 -21.54 13.24
N THR A 545 0.80 -22.37 12.24
CA THR A 545 0.25 -23.72 12.44
C THR A 545 1.20 -24.62 13.24
N LYS A 546 2.51 -24.54 12.98
CA LYS A 546 3.55 -25.25 13.76
C LYS A 546 3.62 -24.76 15.21
N ALA A 547 3.55 -23.45 15.44
CA ALA A 547 3.55 -22.88 16.79
C ALA A 547 2.31 -23.32 17.59
N ILE A 548 1.12 -23.28 16.98
CA ILE A 548 -0.12 -23.81 17.58
C ILE A 548 0.01 -25.30 17.91
N THR A 549 0.49 -26.12 16.98
CA THR A 549 0.64 -27.58 17.19
C THR A 549 1.58 -27.88 18.37
N LYS A 550 2.68 -27.13 18.49
CA LYS A 550 3.61 -27.21 19.63
C LYS A 550 2.92 -26.82 20.94
N ALA A 551 2.17 -25.72 20.95
CA ALA A 551 1.47 -25.21 22.13
C ALA A 551 0.35 -26.16 22.61
N ASP A 552 -0.48 -26.67 21.70
CA ASP A 552 -1.54 -27.65 22.00
C ASP A 552 -0.96 -28.95 22.58
N GLY A 553 0.19 -29.41 22.07
CA GLY A 553 0.91 -30.58 22.61
C GLY A 553 1.44 -30.38 24.03
N LEU A 554 1.96 -29.18 24.33
CA LEU A 554 2.41 -28.79 25.68
C LEU A 554 1.23 -28.67 26.66
N LEU A 555 0.11 -28.07 26.22
CA LEU A 555 -1.13 -27.97 27.00
C LEU A 555 -1.69 -29.36 27.33
N THR A 556 -1.74 -30.25 26.33
CA THR A 556 -2.16 -31.66 26.52
C THR A 556 -1.25 -32.39 27.50
N SER A 557 0.04 -32.06 27.50
CA SER A 557 1.04 -32.58 28.46
C SER A 557 0.98 -31.93 29.84
N LYS A 558 0.02 -31.02 30.09
CA LYS A 558 -0.13 -30.21 31.31
C LYS A 558 1.09 -29.34 31.66
N LYS A 559 1.92 -29.01 30.66
CA LYS A 559 3.05 -28.10 30.80
C LYS A 559 2.56 -26.68 30.57
N TYR A 560 1.84 -26.14 31.55
CA TYR A 560 1.05 -24.92 31.41
C TYR A 560 1.88 -23.69 31.00
N ASP A 561 3.05 -23.49 31.61
CA ASP A 561 3.93 -22.34 31.29
C ASP A 561 4.65 -22.49 29.95
N ASP A 562 5.12 -23.69 29.62
CA ASP A 562 5.66 -24.01 28.29
C ASP A 562 4.60 -23.76 27.19
N ALA A 563 3.34 -24.17 27.45
CA ALA A 563 2.23 -24.01 26.53
C ALA A 563 1.84 -22.54 26.35
N LYS A 564 1.74 -21.78 27.45
CA LYS A 564 1.49 -20.33 27.46
C LYS A 564 2.56 -19.57 26.69
N THR A 565 3.82 -19.95 26.85
CA THR A 565 4.95 -19.43 26.07
C THR A 565 4.77 -19.75 24.58
N ALA A 566 4.46 -21.00 24.22
CA ALA A 566 4.27 -21.39 22.82
C ALA A 566 3.03 -20.77 22.14
N TYR A 567 1.96 -20.45 22.89
CA TYR A 567 0.84 -19.65 22.36
C TYR A 567 1.21 -18.17 22.17
N ASN A 568 2.07 -17.61 23.03
CA ASN A 568 2.64 -16.28 22.82
C ASN A 568 3.57 -16.24 21.60
N ASP A 569 4.39 -17.29 21.36
CA ASP A 569 5.15 -17.45 20.11
C ASP A 569 4.21 -17.43 18.89
N ALA A 570 3.07 -18.13 18.94
CA ALA A 570 2.08 -18.12 17.87
C ALA A 570 1.46 -16.72 17.64
N LEU A 571 1.23 -15.95 18.72
CA LEU A 571 0.77 -14.56 18.65
C LEU A 571 1.83 -13.58 18.14
N ALA A 572 3.12 -13.85 18.34
CA ALA A 572 4.19 -13.09 17.69
C ALA A 572 4.19 -13.28 16.16
N ILE A 573 3.73 -14.44 15.67
CA ILE A 573 3.57 -14.72 14.23
C ILE A 573 2.26 -14.12 13.68
N LYS A 574 1.13 -14.27 14.39
CA LYS A 574 -0.19 -13.72 14.01
C LYS A 574 -0.95 -13.14 15.21
N SER A 575 -0.66 -11.89 15.57
CA SER A 575 -1.16 -11.23 16.79
C SER A 575 -2.68 -10.98 16.84
N GLY A 576 -3.37 -11.06 15.70
CA GLY A 576 -4.82 -10.94 15.62
C GLY A 576 -5.57 -12.16 16.15
N GLU A 577 -4.94 -13.33 16.17
CA GLU A 577 -5.63 -14.62 16.31
C GLU A 577 -6.30 -14.80 17.67
N LYS A 578 -7.53 -15.35 17.65
CA LYS A 578 -8.35 -15.54 18.85
C LYS A 578 -7.98 -16.81 19.61
N TYR A 579 -7.72 -17.91 18.89
CA TYR A 579 -7.47 -19.22 19.46
C TYR A 579 -6.32 -19.25 20.50
N PRO A 580 -5.10 -18.76 20.23
CA PRO A 580 -4.05 -18.73 21.24
C PRO A 580 -4.38 -17.82 22.44
N LYS A 581 -5.13 -16.72 22.26
CA LYS A 581 -5.58 -15.86 23.37
C LYS A 581 -6.57 -16.57 24.28
N ASP A 582 -7.54 -17.26 23.69
CA ASP A 582 -8.49 -18.09 24.43
C ASP A 582 -7.76 -19.18 25.22
N LYS A 583 -6.76 -19.84 24.61
CA LYS A 583 -5.96 -20.87 25.27
C LYS A 583 -5.06 -20.35 26.38
N ILE A 584 -4.47 -19.15 26.24
CA ILE A 584 -3.75 -18.50 27.34
C ILE A 584 -4.70 -18.17 28.51
N ALA A 585 -5.93 -17.69 28.22
CA ALA A 585 -6.92 -17.44 29.26
C ALA A 585 -7.41 -18.74 29.94
N GLU A 586 -7.59 -19.83 29.19
CA GLU A 586 -7.89 -21.16 29.70
C GLU A 586 -6.78 -21.70 30.61
N ILE A 587 -5.51 -21.55 30.20
CA ILE A 587 -4.33 -21.90 31.00
C ILE A 587 -4.29 -21.11 32.30
N ASN A 588 -4.42 -19.78 32.24
CA ASN A 588 -4.42 -18.92 33.43
C ASN A 588 -5.50 -19.35 34.43
N LYS A 589 -6.69 -19.71 33.94
CA LYS A 589 -7.76 -20.23 34.79
C LYS A 589 -7.40 -21.57 35.43
N ILE A 590 -6.87 -22.52 34.65
CA ILE A 590 -6.44 -23.84 35.17
C ILE A 590 -5.36 -23.68 36.24
N GLN A 591 -4.39 -22.78 36.04
CA GLN A 591 -3.35 -22.49 37.03
C GLN A 591 -3.95 -21.90 38.32
N GLY A 592 -4.91 -20.98 38.22
CA GLY A 592 -5.63 -20.45 39.39
C GLY A 592 -6.48 -21.48 40.13
N ASP A 593 -7.20 -22.33 39.40
CA ASP A 593 -7.99 -23.44 39.97
C ASP A 593 -7.08 -24.48 40.67
N LEU A 594 -5.87 -24.73 40.13
CA LEU A 594 -4.85 -25.61 40.75
C LEU A 594 -4.25 -25.00 42.02
N ALA A 595 -3.81 -23.74 41.98
CA ALA A 595 -3.24 -23.04 43.14
C ALA A 595 -4.24 -22.99 44.31
N LYS A 596 -5.53 -22.75 44.00
CA LYS A 596 -6.60 -22.81 44.99
C LYS A 596 -6.78 -24.21 45.58
N ALA A 597 -6.76 -25.25 44.75
CA ALA A 597 -6.88 -26.63 45.23
C ALA A 597 -5.71 -27.05 46.13
N GLU A 598 -4.49 -26.55 45.88
CA GLU A 598 -3.33 -26.75 46.76
C GLU A 598 -3.47 -25.99 48.08
N ALA A 599 -3.99 -24.75 48.07
CA ALA A 599 -4.29 -23.99 49.29
C ALA A 599 -5.38 -24.65 50.15
N ASP A 600 -6.46 -25.13 49.52
CA ASP A 600 -7.54 -25.87 50.19
C ASP A 600 -7.03 -27.22 50.76
N ALA A 601 -6.13 -27.91 50.05
CA ALA A 601 -5.49 -29.13 50.54
C ALA A 601 -4.53 -28.88 51.71
N LYS A 602 -3.74 -27.80 51.66
CA LYS A 602 -2.79 -27.38 52.71
C LYS A 602 -3.53 -27.00 54.00
N SER A 603 -4.54 -26.15 53.90
CA SER A 603 -5.37 -25.72 55.05
C SER A 603 -6.14 -26.89 55.67
N LYS A 604 -6.64 -27.84 54.86
CA LYS A 604 -7.24 -29.08 55.37
C LYS A 604 -6.23 -29.96 56.11
N ALA A 605 -5.01 -30.13 55.58
CA ALA A 605 -3.95 -30.91 56.23
C ALA A 605 -3.50 -30.26 57.56
N GLU A 606 -3.43 -28.93 57.62
CA GLU A 606 -3.14 -28.17 58.85
C GLU A 606 -4.26 -28.33 59.89
N ALA A 607 -5.53 -28.33 59.48
CA ALA A 607 -6.66 -28.60 60.36
C ALA A 607 -6.68 -30.06 60.89
N GLU A 608 -6.40 -31.05 60.05
CA GLU A 608 -6.30 -32.47 60.46
C GLU A 608 -5.12 -32.71 61.40
N ALA A 609 -3.97 -32.04 61.18
CA ALA A 609 -2.82 -32.09 62.07
C ALA A 609 -3.15 -31.49 63.46
N LYS A 610 -3.84 -30.34 63.47
CA LYS A 610 -4.26 -29.66 64.70
C LYS A 610 -5.26 -30.49 65.51
N ALA A 611 -6.26 -31.07 64.84
CA ALA A 611 -7.27 -31.93 65.46
C ALA A 611 -6.66 -33.20 66.10
N LYS A 612 -5.55 -33.73 65.55
CA LYS A 612 -4.79 -34.80 66.20
C LYS A 612 -4.06 -34.31 67.46
N SER A 613 -3.42 -33.15 67.41
CA SER A 613 -2.70 -32.59 68.56
C SER A 613 -3.58 -32.12 69.73
N GLU A 614 -4.90 -32.06 69.54
CA GLU A 614 -5.89 -31.72 70.58
C GLU A 614 -6.62 -32.96 71.13
N ALA A 615 -6.28 -34.17 70.64
CA ALA A 615 -6.89 -35.45 71.02
C ALA A 615 -5.94 -36.41 71.77
N ASP A 616 -4.65 -36.09 71.82
CA ASP A 616 -3.60 -36.71 72.66
C ASP A 616 -3.32 -35.84 73.91
#